data_AF-E2ZE68-F1
#
_entry.id   AF-E2ZE68-F1
#
_cell.length_a   1.000
_cell.length_b   1.000
_cell.length_c   1.000
_cell.angle_alpha   90.00
_cell.angle_beta   90.00
_cell.angle_gamma   90.00
#
_symmetry.space_group_name_H-M   'P 1'
#
loop_
_entity.id
_entity.type
_entity.pdbx_description
1 polymer ?
#
loop_
_entity_poly.entity_id
_entity_poly.type
_entity_poly.pdbx_seq_one_letter_code
_entity_poly.pdbx_strand_id
1 'polypeptide(L)'
;MTYFRENHDERKYVILVIYDIVDNKRRSQMVKCLEKYGIRVQKSAFEVYISKKKLVKLEAEAGSIIDITCDSLRIYSLKHNTAIKTWGIGCCKAEDVIIL
;
A
#
# COMPACT_ATOMS: atom_id res chain seq x y z
N MET A 1 7.58 5.94 -40.75
CA MET A 1 7.83 4.77 -39.89
C MET A 1 8.36 5.26 -38.54
N THR A 2 7.48 5.77 -37.69
CA THR A 2 7.83 6.37 -36.41
C THR A 2 7.85 5.28 -35.34
N TYR A 3 9.03 4.98 -34.80
CA TYR A 3 9.17 4.07 -33.67
C TYR A 3 8.50 4.68 -32.45
N PHE A 4 7.35 4.13 -32.03
CA PHE A 4 6.85 4.32 -30.68
C PHE A 4 7.86 3.67 -29.72
N ARG A 5 8.71 4.49 -29.09
CA ARG A 5 9.38 4.09 -27.84
C ARG A 5 8.28 3.90 -26.81
N GLU A 6 7.85 2.66 -26.59
CA GLU A 6 7.14 2.33 -25.35
C GLU A 6 8.08 2.72 -24.18
N ASN A 7 7.70 3.78 -23.47
CA ASN A 7 8.39 4.17 -22.25
C ASN A 7 8.15 3.08 -21.20
N HIS A 8 9.07 2.12 -21.10
CA HIS A 8 9.01 1.04 -20.11
C HIS A 8 9.06 1.51 -18.62
N ASP A 9 9.10 2.82 -18.35
CA ASP A 9 9.02 3.45 -17.01
C ASP A 9 7.56 3.72 -16.56
N GLU A 10 6.55 3.37 -17.36
CA GLU A 10 5.12 3.47 -17.00
C GLU A 10 4.55 2.23 -16.32
N ARG A 11 5.39 1.30 -15.85
CA ARG A 11 4.90 0.16 -15.04
C ARG A 11 4.38 0.68 -13.70
N LYS A 12 3.08 0.95 -13.63
CA LYS A 12 2.36 1.19 -12.39
C LYS A 12 2.26 -0.13 -11.64
N TYR A 13 2.83 -0.15 -10.45
CA TYR A 13 2.68 -1.25 -9.52
C TYR A 13 1.38 -1.06 -8.78
N VAL A 14 0.63 -2.14 -8.63
CA VAL A 14 -0.47 -2.20 -7.66
C VAL A 14 0.14 -2.79 -6.40
N ILE A 15 0.19 -1.99 -5.35
CA ILE A 15 0.80 -2.35 -4.08
C ILE A 15 -0.29 -2.45 -3.03
N LEU A 16 -0.34 -3.58 -2.33
CA LEU A 16 -1.17 -3.73 -1.14
C LEU A 16 -0.30 -3.56 0.09
N VAL A 17 -0.59 -2.52 0.88
CA VAL A 17 0.09 -2.24 2.14
C VAL A 17 -0.82 -2.63 3.28
N ILE A 18 -0.34 -3.52 4.15
CA ILE A 18 -1.06 -3.97 5.35
C ILE A 18 -0.17 -3.73 6.54
N TYR A 19 -0.75 -3.20 7.62
CA TYR A 19 -0.02 -2.97 8.86
C TYR A 19 -0.82 -3.47 10.05
N ASP A 20 -0.12 -3.77 11.12
CA ASP A 20 -0.67 -3.95 12.45
C ASP A 20 0.20 -3.14 13.41
N ILE A 21 -0.36 -2.06 13.96
CA ILE A 21 0.37 -1.09 14.78
C ILE A 21 -0.37 -0.96 16.09
N VAL A 22 0.31 -1.23 17.20
CA VAL A 22 -0.30 -1.24 18.54
C VAL A 22 -0.62 0.18 18.99
N ASP A 23 0.32 1.11 18.80
CA ASP A 23 0.19 2.50 19.23
C ASP A 23 -0.71 3.34 18.30
N ASN A 24 -1.71 4.01 18.88
CA ASN A 24 -2.68 4.80 18.12
C ASN A 24 -2.06 6.03 17.42
N LYS A 25 -0.99 6.61 17.98
CA LYS A 25 -0.31 7.78 17.41
C LYS A 25 0.50 7.38 16.18
N ARG A 26 1.29 6.30 16.26
CA ARG A 26 2.01 5.70 15.11
C ARG A 26 1.03 5.23 14.04
N ARG A 27 -0.08 4.60 14.43
CA ARG A 27 -1.14 4.20 13.48
C ARG A 27 -1.70 5.40 12.71
N SER A 28 -1.96 6.51 13.41
CA SER A 28 -2.43 7.75 12.76
C SER A 28 -1.39 8.37 11.84
N GLN A 29 -0.10 8.26 12.18
CA GLN A 29 1.01 8.69 11.31
C GLN A 29 1.10 7.81 10.06
N MET A 30 0.95 6.49 10.20
CA MET A 30 0.94 5.54 9.08
C MET A 30 -0.19 5.85 8.10
N VAL A 31 -1.41 6.10 8.59
CA VAL A 31 -2.55 6.51 7.75
C VAL A 31 -2.20 7.76 6.93
N LYS A 32 -1.72 8.82 7.58
CA LYS A 32 -1.34 10.07 6.89
C LYS A 32 -0.19 9.88 5.91
N CYS A 33 0.72 8.94 6.18
CA CYS A 33 1.80 8.60 5.26
C CYS A 33 1.23 7.94 3.99
N LEU A 34 0.42 6.90 4.15
CA LEU A 34 -0.10 6.09 3.03
C LEU A 34 -1.17 6.81 2.20
N GLU A 35 -1.93 7.75 2.78
CA GLU A 35 -2.89 8.61 2.05
C GLU A 35 -2.25 9.47 0.96
N LYS A 36 -0.92 9.74 1.05
CA LYS A 36 -0.19 10.46 -0.01
C LYS A 36 0.02 9.62 -1.27
N TYR A 37 -0.06 8.30 -1.14
CA TYR A 37 0.34 7.35 -2.18
C TYR A 37 -0.83 6.52 -2.72
N GLY A 38 -1.88 6.30 -1.93
CA GLY A 38 -2.97 5.41 -2.31
C GLY A 38 -4.26 5.64 -1.54
N ILE A 39 -5.14 4.65 -1.68
CA ILE A 39 -6.51 4.67 -1.17
C ILE A 39 -6.60 3.69 -0.01
N ARG A 40 -7.16 4.15 1.10
CA ARG A 40 -7.46 3.30 2.25
C ARG A 40 -8.64 2.40 1.92
N VAL A 41 -8.43 1.09 1.93
CA VAL A 41 -9.48 0.10 1.61
C VAL A 41 -10.07 -0.57 2.86
N GLN A 42 -9.29 -0.66 3.94
CA GLN A 42 -9.74 -1.13 5.26
C GLN A 42 -9.05 -0.34 6.36
N LYS A 43 -9.43 -0.59 7.63
CA LYS A 43 -8.83 0.09 8.79
C LYS A 43 -7.30 0.02 8.75
N SER A 44 -6.73 -1.14 8.42
CA SER A 44 -5.27 -1.33 8.44
C SER A 44 -4.69 -1.80 7.10
N ALA A 45 -5.36 -1.44 5.99
CA ALA A 45 -4.90 -1.77 4.64
C ALA A 45 -5.12 -0.63 3.63
N PHE A 46 -4.16 -0.48 2.72
CA PHE A 46 -4.15 0.50 1.64
C PHE A 46 -3.81 -0.16 0.30
N GLU A 47 -4.51 0.27 -0.75
CA GLU A 47 -4.13 0.00 -2.14
C GLU A 47 -3.42 1.22 -2.71
N VAL A 48 -2.26 1.00 -3.32
CA VAL A 48 -1.35 2.05 -3.78
C VAL A 48 -0.98 1.80 -5.23
N TYR A 49 -1.16 2.82 -6.08
CA TYR A 49 -0.90 2.77 -7.53
C TYR A 49 0.24 3.73 -7.89
N ILE A 50 1.48 3.22 -7.90
CA ILE A 50 2.67 4.09 -7.99
C ILE A 50 3.77 3.53 -8.91
N SER A 51 4.70 4.40 -9.32
CA SER A 51 5.91 4.01 -10.04
C SER A 51 6.98 3.48 -9.08
N LYS A 52 7.98 2.76 -9.61
CA LYS A 52 9.08 2.18 -8.83
C LYS A 52 9.82 3.21 -7.95
N LYS A 53 10.04 4.42 -8.47
CA LYS A 53 10.72 5.50 -7.72
C LYS A 53 9.91 5.95 -6.49
N LYS A 54 8.58 6.02 -6.61
CA LYS A 54 7.70 6.38 -5.49
C LYS A 54 7.57 5.23 -4.50
N LEU A 55 7.68 3.96 -4.95
CA LEU A 55 7.66 2.80 -4.07
C LEU A 55 8.80 2.82 -3.05
N VAL A 56 10.03 3.09 -3.51
CA VAL A 56 11.19 3.20 -2.62
C VAL A 56 11.00 4.28 -1.55
N LYS A 57 10.36 5.41 -1.90
CA LYS A 57 10.04 6.46 -0.93
C LYS A 57 8.98 6.02 0.08
N LEU A 58 7.92 5.36 -0.39
CA LEU A 58 6.88 4.80 0.46
C LEU A 58 7.46 3.80 1.46
N GLU A 59 8.31 2.89 1.01
CA GLU A 59 8.97 1.88 1.86
C GLU A 59 9.80 2.53 2.98
N ALA A 60 10.58 3.57 2.63
CA ALA A 60 11.39 4.30 3.60
C ALA A 60 10.53 5.08 4.61
N GLU A 61 9.53 5.83 4.14
CA GLU A 61 8.64 6.61 5.02
C GLU A 61 7.81 5.70 5.94
N ALA A 62 7.15 4.69 5.39
CA ALA A 62 6.33 3.76 6.16
C ALA A 62 7.17 2.93 7.13
N GLY A 63 8.33 2.43 6.70
CA GLY A 63 9.24 1.67 7.54
C GLY A 63 9.76 2.47 8.74
N SER A 64 9.95 3.79 8.60
CA SER A 64 10.41 4.64 9.70
C SER A 64 9.38 4.86 10.82
N ILE A 65 8.10 4.58 10.57
CA ILE A 65 7.01 4.73 11.54
C ILE A 65 6.88 3.48 12.43
N ILE A 66 7.38 2.34 11.98
CA ILE A 66 7.20 1.04 12.63
C ILE A 66 8.13 0.87 13.82
N ASP A 67 7.56 0.43 14.94
CA ASP A 67 8.31 -0.13 16.05
C ASP A 67 8.48 -1.63 15.86
N ILE A 68 9.70 -2.06 15.53
CA ILE A 68 10.01 -3.46 15.18
C ILE A 68 9.73 -4.45 16.32
N THR A 69 9.55 -3.97 17.56
CA THR A 69 9.31 -4.84 18.72
C THR A 69 7.84 -5.25 18.86
N CYS A 70 6.90 -4.48 18.31
CA CYS A 70 5.47 -4.69 18.53
C CYS A 70 4.58 -4.41 17.32
N ASP A 71 5.08 -3.75 16.27
CA ASP A 71 4.32 -3.44 15.07
C ASP A 71 4.73 -4.36 13.90
N SER A 72 3.85 -4.53 12.92
CA SER A 72 4.14 -5.23 11.67
C SER A 72 3.70 -4.43 10.45
N LEU A 73 4.50 -4.50 9.39
CA LEU A 73 4.23 -3.87 8.09
C LEU A 73 4.53 -4.88 7.00
N ARG A 74 3.58 -5.10 6.09
CA ARG A 74 3.69 -5.99 4.93
C ARG A 74 3.33 -5.21 3.67
N ILE A 75 4.19 -5.30 2.66
CA ILE A 75 4.03 -4.63 1.38
C ILE A 75 4.06 -5.69 0.29
N TYR A 76 2.94 -5.88 -0.39
CA TYR A 76 2.81 -6.83 -1.50
C TYR A 76 2.81 -6.09 -2.82
N SER A 77 3.83 -6.34 -3.64
CA SER A 77 3.86 -5.85 -5.02
C SER A 77 3.12 -6.80 -5.95
N LEU A 78 1.89 -6.44 -6.32
CA LEU A 78 1.07 -7.21 -7.25
C LEU A 78 1.55 -6.93 -8.68
N LYS A 79 1.78 -7.99 -9.46
CA LYS A 79 2.20 -7.86 -10.85
C LYS A 79 1.02 -7.35 -11.69
N HIS A 80 1.32 -6.79 -12.86
CA HIS A 80 0.36 -6.10 -13.73
C HIS A 80 -0.85 -6.94 -14.18
N ASN A 81 -0.81 -8.27 -14.00
CA ASN A 81 -1.88 -9.19 -14.36
C ASN A 81 -2.60 -9.80 -13.15
N THR A 82 -2.43 -9.22 -11.95
CA THR A 82 -3.15 -9.65 -10.76
C THR A 82 -4.57 -9.10 -10.81
N ALA A 83 -5.54 -9.98 -11.06
CA ALA A 83 -6.96 -9.64 -10.95
C ALA A 83 -7.35 -9.54 -9.47
N ILE A 84 -7.60 -8.32 -8.99
CA ILE A 84 -8.23 -8.10 -7.68
C ILE A 84 -9.74 -8.26 -7.88
N LYS A 85 -10.35 -9.13 -7.09
CA LYS A 85 -11.80 -9.30 -7.04
C LYS A 85 -12.27 -8.95 -5.64
N THR A 86 -13.28 -8.08 -5.57
CA THR A 86 -13.86 -7.61 -4.31
C THR A 86 -15.32 -8.01 -4.25
N TRP A 87 -15.76 -8.56 -3.11
CA TRP A 87 -17.16 -8.91 -2.86
C TRP A 87 -17.67 -8.17 -1.61
N GLY A 88 -18.82 -7.52 -1.70
CA GLY A 88 -19.49 -6.83 -0.59
C GLY A 88 -19.53 -5.29 -0.70
N ILE A 89 -20.03 -4.63 0.34
CA ILE A 89 -20.13 -3.16 0.41
C ILE A 89 -18.71 -2.59 0.51
N GLY A 90 -18.23 -1.96 -0.57
CA GLY A 90 -16.89 -1.35 -0.67
C GLY A 90 -16.65 -0.15 0.25
N CYS A 91 -17.53 0.11 1.22
CA CYS A 91 -17.40 1.15 2.22
C CYS A 91 -17.16 0.52 3.60
N CYS A 92 -15.95 0.75 4.10
CA CYS A 92 -15.70 0.91 5.54
C CYS A 92 -15.96 -0.32 6.41
N LYS A 93 -15.10 -1.35 6.32
CA LYS A 93 -15.00 -2.32 7.41
C LYS A 93 -13.96 -1.86 8.44
N ALA A 94 -14.42 -1.71 9.68
CA ALA A 94 -13.67 -1.30 10.86
C ALA A 94 -12.74 -2.39 11.42
N GLU A 95 -12.63 -3.52 10.72
CA GLU A 95 -11.92 -4.70 11.18
C GLU A 95 -10.53 -4.77 10.55
N ASP A 96 -9.56 -5.20 11.37
CA ASP A 96 -8.17 -5.36 10.99
C ASP A 96 -8.00 -6.57 10.05
N VAL A 97 -7.08 -6.45 9.08
CA VAL A 97 -6.85 -7.51 8.09
C VAL A 97 -5.90 -8.54 8.68
N ILE A 98 -6.36 -9.77 8.84
CA ILE A 98 -5.50 -10.92 9.16
C ILE A 98 -5.13 -11.60 7.84
N ILE A 99 -3.90 -11.40 7.37
CA ILE A 99 -3.30 -12.30 6.38
C ILE A 99 -2.37 -13.24 7.15
N LEU A 100 -2.79 -14.51 7.26
CA LEU A 100 -2.00 -15.62 7.81
C LEU A 100 -0.91 -16.05 6.83
#